data_AF-A0A4Q3TDB4-F1
#
_entry.id   AF-A0A4Q3TDB4-F1
#
_cell.length_a   1.000
_cell.length_b   1.000
_cell.length_c   1.000
_cell.angle_alpha   90.00
_cell.angle_beta   90.00
_cell.angle_gamma   90.00
#
_symmetry.space_group_name_H-M   'P 1'
#
loop_
_entity.id
_entity.type
_entity.pdbx_description
1 polymer ?
#
loop_
_entity_poly.entity_id
_entity_poly.type
_entity_poly.pdbx_seq_one_letter_code
_entity_poly.pdbx_strand_id
1 'polypeptide(L)'
;LGTRAEFVKANPNTCRAVMMAILEASKWIDASLQNKMKMADTVAEKSYINTSVDAINQRILGRYENGMGKTWDDPNHMKFFDDGAVNFPYLSDGMWFLTQHKRWGLIKEHPDYLAAAKQINQIDLYKEVAGAMKVSVPKDVMRTSKLMDGTVWDGKDPKKYADSFKVKA
;
A
#
# COMPACT_ATOMS: atom_id res chain seq x y z
N LEU A 1 -5.95 3.39 1.90
CA LEU A 1 -7.19 4.12 2.26
C LEU A 1 -7.31 4.17 3.77
N GLY A 2 -7.61 5.33 4.35
CA GLY A 2 -7.90 5.48 5.78
C GLY A 2 -9.04 6.47 6.00
N THR A 3 -9.86 6.25 7.02
CA THR A 3 -10.92 7.16 7.46
C THR A 3 -11.04 7.08 8.98
N ARG A 4 -11.76 8.03 9.58
CA ARG A 4 -11.93 8.08 11.03
C ARG A 4 -12.80 6.93 11.52
N ALA A 5 -12.46 6.35 12.68
CA ALA A 5 -13.16 5.20 13.22
C ALA A 5 -14.65 5.49 13.52
N GLU A 6 -14.97 6.70 13.98
CA GLU A 6 -16.36 7.11 14.20
C GLU A 6 -17.18 7.15 12.91
N PHE A 7 -16.56 7.54 11.78
CA PHE A 7 -17.24 7.55 10.49
C PHE A 7 -17.56 6.13 10.02
N VAL A 8 -16.63 5.19 10.21
CA VAL A 8 -16.86 3.76 9.88
C VAL A 8 -18.01 3.19 10.68
N LYS A 9 -18.06 3.48 11.99
CA LYS A 9 -19.14 3.02 12.88
C LYS A 9 -20.49 3.60 12.50
N ALA A 10 -20.53 4.89 12.15
CA ALA A 10 -21.77 5.57 11.77
C ALA A 10 -22.24 5.21 10.35
N ASN A 11 -21.33 4.90 9.42
CA ASN A 11 -21.64 4.69 8.01
C ASN A 11 -21.04 3.38 7.44
N PRO A 12 -21.31 2.21 8.05
CA PRO A 12 -20.61 0.97 7.70
C PRO A 12 -20.86 0.54 6.24
N ASN A 13 -22.07 0.72 5.72
CA ASN A 13 -22.40 0.36 4.33
C ASN A 13 -21.73 1.30 3.33
N THR A 14 -21.64 2.59 3.64
CA THR A 14 -20.91 3.56 2.81
C THR A 14 -19.43 3.20 2.76
N CYS A 15 -18.82 2.87 3.91
CA CYS A 15 -17.43 2.43 3.94
C CYS A 15 -17.20 1.17 3.11
N ARG A 16 -18.07 0.15 3.21
CA ARG A 16 -17.99 -1.05 2.37
C ARG A 16 -18.11 -0.70 0.88
N ALA A 17 -19.07 0.14 0.50
CA ALA A 17 -19.27 0.56 -0.88
C ALA A 17 -18.05 1.30 -1.45
N VAL A 18 -17.44 2.22 -0.68
CA VAL A 18 -16.22 2.91 -1.09
C VAL A 18 -15.04 1.94 -1.23
N MET A 19 -14.89 1.00 -0.31
CA MET A 19 -13.86 -0.05 -0.41
C MET A 19 -14.06 -0.91 -1.66
N MET A 20 -15.32 -1.28 -1.98
CA MET A 20 -15.64 -2.01 -3.20
C MET A 20 -15.26 -1.23 -4.45
N ALA A 21 -15.66 0.05 -4.53
CA ALA A 21 -15.35 0.91 -5.66
C ALA A 21 -13.83 1.06 -5.88
N ILE A 22 -13.05 1.18 -4.81
CA ILE A 22 -11.58 1.27 -4.90
C ILE A 22 -10.97 -0.05 -5.39
N LEU A 23 -11.41 -1.20 -4.87
CA LEU A 23 -10.92 -2.50 -5.32
C LEU A 23 -11.28 -2.76 -6.79
N GLU A 24 -12.47 -2.36 -7.21
CA GLU A 24 -12.90 -2.47 -8.60
C GLU A 24 -12.06 -1.59 -9.52
N ALA A 25 -11.82 -0.33 -9.13
CA ALA A 25 -10.94 0.58 -9.87
C ALA A 25 -9.51 0.02 -9.95
N SER A 26 -8.95 -0.45 -8.84
CA SER A 26 -7.64 -1.11 -8.79
C SER A 26 -7.55 -2.28 -9.77
N LYS A 27 -8.54 -3.18 -9.74
CA LYS A 27 -8.60 -4.35 -10.63
C LYS A 27 -8.74 -3.92 -12.09
N TRP A 28 -9.57 -2.93 -12.38
CA TRP A 28 -9.76 -2.42 -13.74
C TRP A 28 -8.46 -1.81 -14.28
N ILE A 29 -7.75 -1.00 -13.49
CA ILE A 29 -6.47 -0.39 -13.89
C ILE A 29 -5.46 -1.46 -14.28
N ASP A 30 -5.28 -2.50 -13.46
CA ASP A 30 -4.29 -3.54 -13.71
C ASP A 30 -4.73 -4.59 -14.74
N ALA A 31 -6.00 -4.63 -15.16
CA ALA A 31 -6.51 -5.63 -16.10
C ALA A 31 -5.92 -5.53 -17.51
N SER A 32 -5.42 -4.36 -17.92
CA SER A 32 -4.76 -4.21 -19.22
C SER A 32 -3.90 -2.96 -19.32
N LEU A 33 -2.96 -2.96 -20.27
CA LEU A 33 -2.20 -1.78 -20.65
C LEU A 33 -3.08 -0.61 -21.09
N GLN A 34 -4.16 -0.92 -21.81
CA GLN A 34 -5.11 0.07 -22.29
C GLN A 34 -5.82 0.79 -21.14
N ASN A 35 -6.21 0.05 -20.09
CA ASN A 35 -6.84 0.63 -18.91
C ASN A 35 -5.84 1.50 -18.13
N LYS A 36 -4.57 1.07 -18.02
CA LYS A 36 -3.50 1.89 -17.45
C LYS A 36 -3.32 3.23 -18.18
N MET A 37 -3.29 3.21 -19.51
CA MET A 37 -3.21 4.44 -20.32
C MET A 37 -4.44 5.33 -20.12
N LYS A 38 -5.65 4.73 -20.14
CA LYS A 38 -6.89 5.49 -19.92
C LYS A 38 -6.98 6.09 -18.52
N MET A 39 -6.48 5.39 -17.51
CA MET A 39 -6.34 5.91 -16.15
C MET A 39 -5.40 7.12 -16.14
N ALA A 40 -4.23 7.02 -16.79
CA ALA A 40 -3.27 8.11 -16.88
C ALA A 40 -3.87 9.36 -17.55
N ASP A 41 -4.59 9.19 -18.67
CA ASP A 41 -5.33 10.29 -19.32
C ASP A 41 -6.28 10.97 -18.35
N THR A 42 -7.06 10.17 -17.62
CA THR A 42 -8.08 10.66 -16.70
C THR A 42 -7.46 11.46 -15.55
N VAL A 43 -6.42 10.94 -14.90
CA VAL A 43 -5.78 11.63 -13.76
C VAL A 43 -4.96 12.85 -14.19
N ALA A 44 -4.54 12.93 -15.47
CA ALA A 44 -3.82 14.07 -16.02
C ALA A 44 -4.73 15.30 -16.23
N GLU A 45 -6.04 15.12 -16.36
CA GLU A 45 -6.98 16.22 -16.64
C GLU A 45 -6.88 17.35 -15.60
N LYS A 46 -7.28 18.56 -16.04
CA LYS A 46 -7.22 19.80 -15.24
C LYS A 46 -7.96 19.72 -13.91
N SER A 47 -9.03 18.92 -13.84
CA SER A 47 -9.82 18.70 -12.62
C SER A 47 -9.15 17.79 -11.60
N TYR A 48 -8.05 17.12 -11.97
CA TYR A 48 -7.30 16.20 -11.11
C TYR A 48 -5.88 16.69 -10.88
N ILE A 49 -4.87 16.02 -11.45
CA ILE A 49 -3.46 16.38 -11.23
C ILE A 49 -3.07 17.61 -12.06
N ASN A 50 -3.74 17.84 -13.20
CA ASN A 50 -3.46 18.94 -14.11
C ASN A 50 -1.99 18.94 -14.59
N THR A 51 -1.56 17.83 -15.19
CA THR A 51 -0.20 17.64 -15.71
C THR A 51 -0.23 17.00 -17.10
N SER A 52 0.91 16.95 -17.78
CA SER A 52 1.02 16.18 -19.02
C SER A 52 0.88 14.69 -18.74
N VAL A 53 0.11 13.98 -19.58
CA VAL A 53 -0.03 12.52 -19.50
C VAL A 53 1.32 11.81 -19.65
N ASP A 54 2.26 12.38 -20.42
CA ASP A 54 3.60 11.80 -20.63
C ASP A 54 4.40 11.72 -19.33
N ALA A 55 4.17 12.66 -18.41
CA ALA A 55 4.80 12.64 -17.09
C ALA A 55 4.31 11.47 -16.22
N ILE A 56 3.13 10.92 -16.51
CA ILE A 56 2.49 9.82 -15.77
C ILE A 56 2.77 8.49 -16.46
N ASN A 57 2.54 8.41 -17.77
CA ASN A 57 2.56 7.18 -18.56
C ASN A 57 3.85 6.39 -18.40
N GLN A 58 5.02 7.04 -18.48
CA GLN A 58 6.30 6.34 -18.40
C GLN A 58 6.41 5.52 -17.10
N ARG A 59 5.99 6.10 -15.96
CA ARG A 59 6.08 5.44 -14.65
C ARG A 59 5.05 4.32 -14.48
N ILE A 60 3.84 4.51 -15.00
CA ILE A 60 2.79 3.49 -15.02
C ILE A 60 3.20 2.28 -15.87
N LEU A 61 3.96 2.52 -16.94
CA LEU A 61 4.49 1.50 -17.84
C LEU A 61 5.79 0.86 -17.34
N GLY A 62 6.35 1.33 -16.22
CA GLY A 62 7.63 0.85 -15.71
C GLY A 62 8.85 1.33 -16.48
N ARG A 63 8.70 2.35 -17.32
CA ARG A 63 9.79 2.96 -18.09
C ARG A 63 10.41 4.07 -17.27
N TYR A 64 11.67 3.90 -16.89
CA TYR A 64 12.37 4.84 -16.03
C TYR A 64 13.59 5.43 -16.72
N GLU A 65 13.85 6.70 -16.40
CA GLU A 65 15.07 7.41 -16.73
C GLU A 65 15.57 8.09 -15.45
N ASN A 66 16.88 7.98 -15.16
CA ASN A 66 17.46 8.57 -13.95
C ASN A 66 17.99 10.01 -14.15
N GLY A 67 17.84 10.60 -15.33
CA GLY A 67 18.37 11.92 -15.67
C GLY A 67 19.91 11.98 -15.83
N MET A 68 20.60 10.84 -15.72
CA MET A 68 22.04 10.68 -15.92
C MET A 68 22.33 9.86 -17.19
N GLY A 69 21.41 9.85 -18.15
CA GLY A 69 21.53 9.13 -19.42
C GLY A 69 21.23 7.62 -19.35
N LYS A 70 20.79 7.09 -18.20
CA LYS A 70 20.39 5.67 -18.09
C LYS A 70 18.88 5.54 -18.13
N THR A 71 18.39 4.66 -18.99
CA THR A 71 17.00 4.21 -19.09
C THR A 71 16.89 2.70 -18.83
N TRP A 72 15.76 2.27 -18.28
CA TRP A 72 15.43 0.84 -18.12
C TRP A 72 13.92 0.63 -17.98
N ASP A 73 13.48 -0.59 -18.32
CA ASP A 73 12.14 -1.06 -18.05
C ASP A 73 12.15 -1.93 -16.78
N ASP A 74 11.41 -1.52 -15.76
CA ASP A 74 11.32 -2.24 -14.49
C ASP A 74 10.15 -3.24 -14.51
N PRO A 75 10.42 -4.55 -14.38
CA PRO A 75 9.36 -5.54 -14.28
C PRO A 75 8.51 -5.36 -13.01
N ASN A 76 9.03 -4.68 -11.98
CA ASN A 76 8.36 -4.38 -10.72
C ASN A 76 7.90 -2.91 -10.65
N HIS A 77 7.23 -2.46 -11.69
CA HIS A 77 6.64 -1.13 -11.76
C HIS A 77 5.37 -1.00 -10.89
N MET A 78 4.74 0.18 -10.93
CA MET A 78 3.57 0.48 -10.13
C MET A 78 2.40 -0.48 -10.41
N LYS A 79 1.93 -1.14 -9.36
CA LYS A 79 0.77 -2.03 -9.36
C LYS A 79 -0.34 -1.46 -8.50
N PHE A 80 -1.59 -1.70 -8.89
CA PHE A 80 -2.77 -1.19 -8.20
C PHE A 80 -3.61 -2.30 -7.56
N PHE A 81 -3.48 -3.54 -8.04
CA PHE A 81 -4.24 -4.70 -7.61
C PHE A 81 -3.36 -5.92 -7.36
N ASP A 82 -2.59 -6.37 -8.36
CA ASP A 82 -1.72 -7.57 -8.30
C ASP A 82 -2.43 -8.79 -7.67
N ASP A 83 -3.54 -9.21 -8.27
CA ASP A 83 -4.43 -10.26 -7.76
C ASP A 83 -4.91 -10.06 -6.31
N GLY A 84 -5.01 -8.79 -5.89
CA GLY A 84 -5.43 -8.37 -4.55
C GLY A 84 -4.29 -8.24 -3.53
N ALA A 85 -3.06 -8.64 -3.87
CA ALA A 85 -1.91 -8.58 -2.97
C ALA A 85 -1.50 -7.14 -2.63
N VAL A 86 -1.75 -6.17 -3.52
CA VAL A 86 -1.42 -4.75 -3.29
C VAL A 86 -2.34 -4.12 -2.23
N ASN A 87 -3.61 -4.50 -2.24
CA ASN A 87 -4.63 -3.78 -1.48
C ASN A 87 -4.81 -4.32 -0.05
N PHE A 88 -4.43 -5.57 0.21
CA PHE A 88 -4.59 -6.19 1.51
C PHE A 88 -3.77 -5.45 2.59
N PRO A 89 -4.39 -4.99 3.70
CA PRO A 89 -3.71 -4.18 4.70
C PRO A 89 -2.93 -5.04 5.71
N TYR A 90 -1.82 -5.64 5.27
CA TYR A 90 -0.97 -6.50 6.11
C TYR A 90 -0.57 -5.82 7.44
N LEU A 91 -0.67 -6.57 8.54
CA LEU A 91 -0.26 -6.08 9.86
C LEU A 91 1.26 -5.84 9.91
N SER A 92 2.05 -6.65 9.20
CA SER A 92 3.50 -6.48 9.10
C SER A 92 3.88 -5.10 8.58
N ASP A 93 3.11 -4.55 7.65
CA ASP A 93 3.40 -3.25 7.05
C ASP A 93 3.08 -2.11 8.04
N GLY A 94 1.92 -2.19 8.70
CA GLY A 94 1.55 -1.25 9.75
C GLY A 94 2.56 -1.25 10.90
N MET A 95 2.99 -2.44 11.34
CA MET A 95 4.04 -2.57 12.34
C MET A 95 5.38 -2.03 11.85
N TRP A 96 5.76 -2.24 10.59
CA TRP A 96 7.00 -1.71 10.04
C TRP A 96 7.06 -0.19 10.18
N PHE A 97 6.00 0.53 9.82
CA PHE A 97 5.94 1.99 10.00
C PHE A 97 6.13 2.38 11.46
N LEU A 98 5.48 1.69 12.41
CA LEU A 98 5.66 1.94 13.84
C LEU A 98 7.11 1.70 14.29
N THR A 99 7.80 0.69 13.76
CA THR A 99 9.24 0.49 14.03
C THR A 99 10.09 1.63 13.53
N GLN A 100 9.78 2.19 12.34
CA GLN A 100 10.51 3.33 11.80
C GLN A 100 10.22 4.61 12.58
N HIS A 101 8.98 4.80 13.07
CA HIS A 101 8.66 5.91 13.98
C HIS A 101 9.44 5.83 15.29
N LYS A 102 9.61 4.62 15.86
CA LYS A 102 10.47 4.41 17.04
C LYS A 102 11.94 4.68 16.72
N ARG A 103 12.45 4.16 15.60
CA ARG A 103 13.83 4.34 15.13
C ARG A 103 14.21 5.83 15.01
N TRP A 104 13.28 6.65 14.54
CA TRP A 104 13.50 8.08 14.31
C TRP A 104 13.00 8.97 15.46
N GLY A 105 12.62 8.40 16.61
CA GLY A 105 12.26 9.15 17.80
C GLY A 105 10.88 9.82 17.78
N LEU A 106 10.03 9.56 16.77
CA LEU A 106 8.63 10.03 16.74
C LEU A 106 7.79 9.32 17.82
N ILE A 107 8.16 8.07 18.14
CA ILE A 107 7.63 7.32 19.27
C ILE A 107 8.81 7.06 20.22
N LYS A 108 8.67 7.49 21.49
CA LYS A 108 9.77 7.39 22.47
C LYS A 108 10.00 5.97 22.97
N GLU A 109 8.92 5.27 23.32
CA GLU A 109 8.95 3.92 23.87
C GLU A 109 8.44 2.88 22.87
N HIS A 110 8.83 1.62 23.02
CA HIS A 110 8.23 0.57 22.18
C HIS A 110 6.74 0.42 22.51
N PRO A 111 5.82 0.67 21.56
CA PRO A 111 4.42 0.35 21.76
C PRO A 111 4.22 -1.16 21.73
N ASP A 112 3.00 -1.59 22.08
CA ASP A 112 2.51 -2.88 21.59
C ASP A 112 2.22 -2.75 20.09
N TYR A 113 3.25 -3.03 19.29
CA TYR A 113 3.21 -2.92 17.83
C TYR A 113 2.04 -3.69 17.21
N LEU A 114 1.81 -4.92 17.68
CA LEU A 114 0.79 -5.79 17.13
C LEU A 114 -0.60 -5.29 17.52
N ALA A 115 -0.80 -4.90 18.79
CA ALA A 115 -2.08 -4.35 19.22
C ALA A 115 -2.42 -3.06 18.48
N ALA A 116 -1.45 -2.15 18.32
CA ALA A 116 -1.63 -0.92 17.57
C ALA A 116 -2.00 -1.19 16.10
N ALA A 117 -1.26 -2.08 15.42
CA ALA A 117 -1.55 -2.46 14.04
C ALA A 117 -2.96 -3.10 13.90
N LYS A 118 -3.38 -3.96 14.84
CA LYS A 118 -4.72 -4.56 14.83
C LYS A 118 -5.85 -3.55 15.04
N GLN A 119 -5.62 -2.48 15.81
CA GLN A 119 -6.61 -1.42 16.00
C GLN A 119 -6.77 -0.56 14.74
N ILE A 120 -5.67 -0.33 14.01
CA ILE A 120 -5.67 0.54 12.82
C ILE A 120 -6.13 -0.22 11.58
N ASN A 121 -5.58 -1.42 11.34
CA ASN A 121 -5.83 -2.19 10.13
C ASN A 121 -7.13 -2.99 10.27
N GLN A 122 -8.19 -2.49 9.65
CA GLN A 122 -9.53 -3.11 9.64
C GLN A 122 -9.58 -4.33 8.69
N ILE A 123 -8.79 -5.38 8.99
CA ILE A 123 -8.64 -6.57 8.15
C ILE A 123 -9.95 -7.34 8.00
N ASP A 124 -10.75 -7.45 9.05
CA ASP A 124 -12.00 -8.21 9.00
C ASP A 124 -13.00 -7.54 8.06
N LEU A 125 -13.14 -6.20 8.15
CA LEU A 125 -13.94 -5.42 7.21
C LEU A 125 -13.40 -5.54 5.77
N TYR A 126 -12.08 -5.55 5.58
CA TYR A 126 -11.49 -5.79 4.26
C TYR A 126 -11.84 -7.19 3.72
N LYS A 127 -11.76 -8.23 4.55
CA LYS A 127 -12.11 -9.61 4.18
C LYS A 127 -13.58 -9.76 3.79
N GLU A 128 -14.48 -9.10 4.52
CA GLU A 128 -15.91 -9.06 4.14
C GLU A 128 -16.09 -8.49 2.73
N VAL A 129 -15.49 -7.33 2.46
CA VAL A 129 -15.57 -6.66 1.16
C VAL A 129 -14.93 -7.49 0.05
N ALA A 130 -13.71 -7.98 0.27
CA ALA A 130 -13.00 -8.81 -0.70
C ALA A 130 -13.77 -10.09 -1.02
N GLY A 131 -14.35 -10.75 0.00
CA GLY A 131 -15.19 -11.92 -0.16
C GLY A 131 -16.43 -11.65 -1.02
N ALA A 132 -17.14 -10.54 -0.76
CA ALA A 132 -18.29 -10.13 -1.56
C ALA A 132 -17.93 -9.87 -3.04
N MET A 133 -16.71 -9.39 -3.30
CA MET A 133 -16.20 -9.12 -4.65
C MET A 133 -15.45 -10.29 -5.29
N LYS A 134 -15.31 -11.43 -4.59
CA LYS A 134 -14.49 -12.57 -5.02
C LYS A 134 -13.03 -12.19 -5.31
N VAL A 135 -12.48 -11.26 -4.52
CA VAL A 135 -11.06 -10.89 -4.55
C VAL A 135 -10.29 -11.83 -3.64
N SER A 136 -9.16 -12.34 -4.14
CA SER A 136 -8.27 -13.20 -3.36
C SER A 136 -7.71 -12.46 -2.15
N VAL A 137 -7.62 -13.16 -1.02
CA VAL A 137 -7.03 -12.64 0.22
C VAL A 137 -5.88 -13.56 0.64
N PRO A 138 -4.74 -13.00 1.08
CA PRO A 138 -3.63 -13.78 1.63
C PRO A 138 -4.08 -14.67 2.81
N LYS A 139 -3.48 -15.85 2.92
CA LYS A 139 -3.71 -16.76 4.06
C LYS A 139 -3.23 -16.15 5.37
N ASP A 140 -2.05 -15.52 5.32
CA ASP A 140 -1.42 -14.86 6.46
C ASP A 140 -1.66 -13.35 6.44
N VAL A 141 -1.95 -12.79 7.61
CA VAL A 141 -2.10 -11.34 7.81
C VAL A 141 -0.75 -10.61 7.90
N MET A 142 0.35 -11.36 7.86
CA MET A 142 1.74 -10.90 7.88
C MET A 142 2.40 -11.27 6.55
N ARG A 143 3.36 -10.46 6.12
CA ARG A 143 4.27 -10.80 5.02
C ARG A 143 5.71 -10.49 5.37
N THR A 144 6.61 -11.19 4.68
CA THR A 144 8.04 -10.92 4.74
C THR A 144 8.44 -9.96 3.63
N SER A 145 9.30 -9.01 3.94
CA SER A 145 9.89 -8.08 2.99
C SER A 145 11.40 -8.03 3.18
N LYS A 146 12.15 -8.10 2.08
CA LYS A 146 13.59 -7.86 2.05
C LYS A 146 13.84 -6.46 1.53
N LEU A 147 14.51 -5.63 2.32
CA LEU A 147 14.85 -4.26 1.95
C LEU A 147 16.09 -4.22 1.07
N MET A 148 16.33 -3.07 0.45
CA MET A 148 17.43 -2.83 -0.49
C MET A 148 18.82 -3.06 0.11
N ASP A 149 18.99 -2.88 1.41
CA ASP A 149 20.22 -3.13 2.16
C ASP A 149 20.40 -4.61 2.57
N GLY A 150 19.47 -5.48 2.16
CA GLY A 150 19.44 -6.89 2.50
C GLY A 150 18.74 -7.21 3.81
N THR A 151 18.37 -6.21 4.62
CA THR A 151 17.65 -6.40 5.88
C THR A 151 16.30 -7.06 5.62
N VAL A 152 15.95 -8.07 6.42
CA VAL A 152 14.67 -8.79 6.32
C VAL A 152 13.74 -8.33 7.44
N TRP A 153 12.52 -7.98 7.05
CA TRP A 153 11.41 -7.69 7.95
C TRP A 153 10.33 -8.77 7.77
N ASP A 154 10.01 -9.50 8.85
CA ASP A 154 9.00 -10.58 8.83
C ASP A 154 7.86 -10.38 9.84
N GLY A 155 7.86 -9.27 10.58
CA GLY A 155 6.83 -8.96 11.57
C GLY A 155 6.97 -9.66 12.92
N LYS A 156 7.97 -10.53 13.14
CA LYS A 156 8.02 -11.37 14.35
C LYS A 156 8.62 -10.67 15.57
N ASP A 157 9.64 -9.84 15.38
CA ASP A 157 10.32 -9.13 16.47
C ASP A 157 10.49 -7.63 16.15
N PRO A 158 9.41 -6.83 16.26
CA PRO A 158 9.44 -5.40 15.94
C PRO A 158 10.41 -4.60 16.82
N LYS A 159 10.61 -5.01 18.08
CA LYS A 159 11.51 -4.31 19.02
C LYS A 159 12.96 -4.49 18.57
N LYS A 160 13.39 -5.73 18.41
CA LYS A 160 14.74 -6.04 17.92
C LYS A 160 14.99 -5.42 16.55
N TYR A 161 14.01 -5.47 15.65
CA TYR A 161 14.12 -4.84 14.33
C TYR A 161 14.37 -3.33 14.45
N ALA A 162 13.54 -2.60 15.21
CA ALA A 162 13.69 -1.16 15.42
C ALA A 162 15.06 -0.78 16.02
N ASP A 163 15.58 -1.60 16.93
CA ASP A 163 16.83 -1.31 17.64
C ASP A 163 18.09 -1.74 16.86
N SER A 164 17.93 -2.61 15.86
CA SER A 164 19.04 -3.20 15.08
C SER A 164 19.77 -2.21 14.18
N PHE A 165 19.14 -1.08 13.84
CA PHE A 165 19.72 -0.10 12.93
C PHE A 165 20.89 0.66 13.57
N LYS A 166 22.00 0.75 12.83
CA LYS A 166 23.19 1.54 13.22
C LYS A 166 22.89 3.04 13.29
N VAL A 167 22.02 3.52 12.40
CA VAL A 167 21.60 4.93 12.34
C VAL A 167 20.16 5.03 12.83
N LYS A 168 19.99 5.75 13.94
CA LYS A 168 18.73 6.02 14.65
C LYS A 168 18.86 7.34 15.43
N ALA A 169 17.74 7.88 15.90
CA ALA A 169 17.70 9.12 16.69
C ALA A 169 18.36 8.97 18.07
#